data_AF-A0A2J0T0Y4-F1
#
_entry.id   AF-A0A2J0T0Y4-F1
#
_cell.length_a   1.000
_cell.length_b   1.000
_cell.length_c   1.000
_cell.angle_alpha   90.00
_cell.angle_beta   90.00
_cell.angle_gamma   90.00
#
_symmetry.space_group_name_H-M   'P 1'
#
loop_
_entity.id
_entity.type
_entity.pdbx_description
1 polymer ?
#
loop_
_entity_poly.entity_id
_entity_poly.type
_entity_poly.pdbx_seq_one_letter_code
_entity_poly.pdbx_strand_id
1 'polypeptide(L)' 'MASTPAPNAAPREVAKIKLGDINARIAPLLISADGLALLGFKPINPTGATKLYDQAQFPDMCRAMIHGLQDAADQYPLAA' A
#
# COMPACT_ATOMS: atom_id res chain seq x y z
N MET A 1 -4.15 32.23 -22.11
CA MET A 1 -3.79 30.90 -21.59
C MET A 1 -2.97 31.13 -20.34
N ALA A 2 -3.56 30.99 -19.15
CA ALA A 2 -2.86 31.20 -17.88
C ALA A 2 -2.65 29.82 -17.24
N SER A 3 -1.38 29.41 -17.14
CA SER A 3 -0.97 28.19 -16.46
C SER A 3 -0.93 28.46 -14.97
N THR A 4 -1.82 27.83 -14.20
CA THR A 4 -1.78 27.88 -12.73
C THR A 4 -0.61 27.02 -12.23
N PRO A 5 0.26 27.52 -11.34
CA PRO A 5 1.31 26.71 -10.73
C PRO A 5 0.68 25.66 -9.81
N ALA A 6 1.20 24.42 -9.88
CA ALA A 6 0.76 23.30 -9.06
C ALA A 6 0.91 23.60 -7.56
N PRO A 7 0.01 23.12 -6.69
CA PRO A 7 0.16 23.31 -5.26
C PRO A 7 1.43 22.61 -4.78
N ASN A 8 2.30 23.41 -4.18
CA ASN A 8 3.46 23.02 -3.41
C ASN A 8 3.11 21.79 -2.55
N ALA A 9 3.58 20.61 -2.96
CA ALA A 9 3.61 19.45 -2.08
C ALA A 9 4.59 19.79 -0.96
N ALA A 10 4.08 20.33 0.13
CA ALA A 10 4.83 20.44 1.38
C ALA A 10 5.50 19.08 1.64
N PRO A 11 6.75 19.03 2.14
CA PRO A 11 7.38 17.78 2.51
C PRO A 11 6.48 17.15 3.56
N ARG A 12 5.65 16.20 3.15
CA ARG A 12 4.76 15.51 4.07
C ARG A 12 5.69 14.84 5.03
N GLU A 13 5.61 15.18 6.32
CA GLU A 13 6.31 14.43 7.35
C GLU A 13 6.00 12.97 7.08
N VAL A 14 7.01 12.23 6.63
CA VAL A 14 6.89 10.85 6.19
C VAL A 14 6.70 10.03 7.45
N ALA A 15 5.47 10.05 7.97
CA ALA A 15 5.06 9.22 9.08
C ALA A 15 5.29 7.77 8.64
N LYS A 16 6.16 7.06 9.35
CA LYS A 16 6.53 5.70 8.99
C LYS A 16 5.61 4.74 9.73
N ILE A 17 4.94 3.88 8.99
CA ILE A 17 4.12 2.79 9.53
C ILE A 17 4.88 1.46 9.39
N LYS A 18 4.82 0.61 10.42
CA LYS A 18 5.44 -0.72 10.41
C LYS A 18 4.52 -1.72 9.71
N LEU A 19 5.06 -2.73 9.03
CA LEU A 19 4.25 -3.83 8.45
C LEU A 19 3.30 -4.48 9.46
N GLY A 20 3.75 -4.68 10.70
CA GLY A 20 2.91 -5.22 11.77
C GLY A 20 1.70 -4.31 12.10
N ASP A 21 1.87 -2.98 12.03
CA ASP A 21 0.78 -2.02 12.26
C ASP A 21 -0.18 -1.99 11.05
N ILE A 22 0.34 -2.08 9.82
CA ILE A 22 -0.48 -2.27 8.62
C ILE A 22 -1.36 -3.50 8.79
N ASN A 23 -0.78 -4.66 9.13
CA ASN A 23 -1.51 -5.91 9.35
C ASN A 23 -2.53 -5.82 10.49
N ALA A 24 -2.22 -5.11 11.58
CA ALA A 24 -3.18 -4.86 12.66
C ALA A 24 -4.39 -4.03 12.18
N ARG A 25 -4.18 -3.05 11.28
CA ARG A 25 -5.24 -2.21 10.72
C ARG A 25 -6.11 -2.92 9.68
N ILE A 26 -5.52 -3.81 8.89
CA ILE A 26 -6.25 -4.57 7.86
C ILE A 26 -6.78 -5.92 8.37
N ALA A 27 -6.63 -6.20 9.66
CA ALA A 27 -7.17 -7.39 10.30
C ALA A 27 -8.68 -7.56 9.98
N PRO A 28 -9.16 -8.79 9.71
CA PRO A 28 -8.47 -10.08 9.86
C PRO A 28 -7.54 -10.46 8.69
N LEU A 29 -7.37 -9.61 7.69
CA LEU A 29 -6.46 -9.87 6.57
C LEU A 29 -5.02 -9.64 7.01
N LEU A 30 -4.09 -10.40 6.43
CA LEU A 30 -2.66 -10.19 6.59
C LEU A 30 -2.01 -10.05 5.22
N ILE A 31 -1.07 -9.12 5.10
CA ILE A 31 -0.23 -8.98 3.92
C ILE A 31 1.25 -9.05 4.27
N SER A 32 2.00 -9.74 3.42
CA SER A 32 3.45 -9.85 3.50
C SER A 32 4.13 -8.68 2.79
N ALA A 33 5.38 -8.39 3.16
CA ALA A 33 6.18 -7.39 2.45
C ALA A 33 6.34 -7.70 0.95
N ASP A 34 6.40 -8.98 0.60
CA ASP A 34 6.46 -9.44 -0.78
C ASP A 34 5.16 -9.13 -1.54
N GLY A 35 4.00 -9.40 -0.92
CA GLY A 35 2.69 -9.04 -1.48
C GLY A 35 2.54 -7.53 -1.71
N LEU A 36 2.98 -6.71 -0.76
CA LEU A 36 3.04 -5.25 -0.96
C LEU A 36 4.00 -4.85 -2.08
N ALA A 37 5.14 -5.51 -2.20
CA ALA A 37 6.11 -5.25 -3.28
C ALA A 37 5.54 -5.62 -4.66
N LEU A 38 4.77 -6.71 -4.78
CA LEU A 38 4.04 -7.09 -5.99
C LEU A 38 2.97 -6.04 -6.36
N LEU A 39 2.35 -5.42 -5.36
CA LEU A 39 1.43 -4.29 -5.54
C LEU A 39 2.16 -2.96 -5.87
N GLY A 40 3.49 -2.95 -5.91
CA GLY A 40 4.32 -1.78 -6.20
C GLY A 40 4.78 -0.97 -4.98
N PHE A 41 4.43 -1.41 -3.77
CA PHE A 41 4.81 -0.73 -2.52
C PHE A 41 6.07 -1.34 -1.92
N LYS A 42 7.19 -0.60 -2.03
CA LYS A 42 8.48 -1.03 -1.48
C LYS A 42 8.67 -0.50 -0.06
N PRO A 43 9.29 -1.30 0.83
CA PRO A 43 9.63 -0.82 2.16
C PRO A 43 10.71 0.27 2.09
N ILE A 44 10.53 1.33 2.87
CA ILE A 44 11.49 2.43 3.03
C ILE A 44 12.82 1.92 3.60
N ASN A 45 12.75 0.95 4.51
CA ASN A 45 13.93 0.30 5.07
C ASN A 45 13.98 -1.18 4.67
N PRO A 46 14.65 -1.54 3.57
CA PRO A 46 14.72 -2.92 3.12
C PRO A 46 15.55 -3.82 4.05
N THR A 47 16.55 -3.26 4.75
CA THR A 47 17.57 -3.97 5.54
C THR A 47 17.23 -4.08 7.04
N GLY A 48 16.12 -3.49 7.50
CA GLY A 48 15.69 -3.59 8.89
C GLY A 48 14.82 -4.82 9.17
N ALA A 49 14.92 -5.38 10.38
CA ALA A 49 14.00 -6.40 10.90
C ALA A 49 12.53 -5.92 10.91
N THR A 50 12.31 -4.61 10.89
CA THR A 50 10.99 -4.00 10.76
C THR A 50 10.85 -3.33 9.40
N LYS A 51 10.01 -3.90 8.53
CA LYS A 51 9.65 -3.28 7.25
C LYS A 51 8.81 -2.02 7.53
N LEU A 52 9.36 -0.87 7.17
CA LEU A 52 8.71 0.43 7.31
C LEU A 52 8.15 0.87 5.96
N TYR A 53 6.96 1.43 5.98
CA TYR A 53 6.28 1.99 4.82
C TYR A 53 5.85 3.42 5.12
N ASP A 54 5.52 4.16 4.07
CA ASP A 54 4.97 5.48 4.21
C ASP A 54 3.50 5.38 4.64
N GLN A 55 3.13 6.02 5.74
CA GLN A 55 1.76 5.99 6.25
C GLN A 55 0.78 6.68 5.29
N ALA A 56 1.22 7.67 4.51
CA ALA A 56 0.37 8.30 3.51
C ALA A 56 0.09 7.37 2.33
N GLN A 57 0.93 6.35 2.09
CA GLN A 57 0.67 5.29 1.10
C GLN A 57 -0.31 4.22 1.60
N PHE A 58 -0.62 4.16 2.89
CA PHE A 58 -1.57 3.17 3.44
C PHE A 58 -2.93 3.14 2.71
N PRO A 59 -3.63 4.26 2.44
CA PRO A 59 -4.86 4.24 1.65
C PRO A 59 -4.66 3.70 0.22
N ASP A 60 -3.53 4.02 -0.42
CA ASP A 60 -3.19 3.50 -1.76
C ASP A 60 -2.91 1.98 -1.71
N MET A 61 -2.22 1.49 -0.68
CA MET A 61 -2.00 0.06 -0.44
C MET A 61 -3.34 -0.68 -0.31
N CYS A 62 -4.27 -0.15 0.50
CA CYS A 62 -5.60 -0.71 0.65
C CYS A 62 -6.33 -0.79 -0.69
N ARG A 63 -6.27 0.28 -1.48
CA ARG A 63 -6.92 0.32 -2.80
C ARG A 63 -6.31 -0.70 -3.77
N ALA A 64 -4.99 -0.86 -3.77
CA ALA A 64 -4.30 -1.87 -4.57
C ALA A 64 -4.63 -3.30 -4.13
N MET A 65 -4.70 -3.56 -2.82
CA MET A 65 -5.16 -4.85 -2.27
C MET A 65 -6.59 -5.16 -2.71
N ILE A 66 -7.51 -4.20 -2.58
CA ILE A 66 -8.90 -4.35 -3.01
C ILE A 66 -8.99 -4.62 -4.52
N HIS A 67 -8.17 -3.96 -5.33
CA HIS A 67 -8.10 -4.22 -6.77
C HIS A 67 -7.59 -5.64 -7.06
N GLY A 68 -6.53 -6.09 -6.40
CA GLY A 68 -6.02 -7.46 -6.55
C GLY A 68 -7.04 -8.53 -6.11
N LEU A 69 -7.80 -8.27 -5.05
CA LEU A 69 -8.88 -9.16 -4.60
C LEU A 69 -10.05 -9.20 -5.59
N GLN A 70 -10.43 -8.06 -6.18
CA GLN A 70 -11.48 -8.01 -7.20
C GLN A 70 -11.05 -8.72 -8.49
N ASP A 71 -9.82 -8.47 -8.95
CA ASP A 71 -9.24 -9.15 -10.11
C ASP A 71 -9.19 -10.66 -9.88
N ALA A 72 -8.70 -11.10 -8.71
CA ALA A 72 -8.70 -12.52 -8.35
C ALA A 72 -10.12 -13.09 -8.29
N ALA A 73 -11.12 -12.32 -7.83
CA ALA A 73 -12.52 -12.77 -7.79
C ALA A 73 -13.15 -12.86 -9.18
N ASP A 74 -12.83 -11.94 -10.10
CA ASP A 74 -13.25 -11.98 -11.51
C ASP A 74 -12.60 -13.13 -12.27
N GLN A 75 -11.29 -13.29 -12.06
CA GLN A 75 -10.47 -14.34 -12.64
C GLN A 75 -10.77 -15.72 -12.05
N TYR A 76 -11.42 -15.81 -10.88
CA TYR A 76 -11.80 -17.09 -10.28
C TYR A 76 -12.95 -17.67 -11.10
N PRO A 77 -12.72 -18.66 -12.00
CA PRO A 77 -13.83 -19.32 -12.62
C PRO A 77 -14.60 -19.99 -11.47
N LEU A 78 -15.88 -19.64 -11.34
CA LEU A 78 -16.83 -20.47 -10.60
C LEU A 78 -16.76 -21.86 -11.25
N ALA A 79 -15.88 -22.72 -10.74
CA ALA A 79 -15.90 -24.12 -11.06
C ALA A 79 -17.28 -24.61 -10.64
N ALA A 80 -18.06 -24.91 -11.68
CA ALA A 80 -19.38 -25.52 -11.67
C ALA A 80 -19.38 -26.88 -10.97
#